data_AF-A0A7N0TAN6-F1
#
_entry.id   AF-A0A7N0TAN6-F1
#
_cell.length_a   1.000
_cell.length_b   1.000
_cell.length_c   1.000
_cell.angle_alpha   90.00
_cell.angle_beta   90.00
_cell.angle_gamma   90.00
#
_symmetry.space_group_name_H-M   'P 1'
#
loop_
_entity.id
_entity.type
_entity.pdbx_description
1 polymer ?
#
loop_
_entity_poly.entity_id
_entity_poly.type
_entity_poly.pdbx_seq_one_letter_code
_entity_poly.pdbx_strand_id
1 'polypeptide(L)' 'MEFGKEEEIGVQVHGDEVRKAVEELMDGGGEEGEARRRRVRELAEKAKKAVEEGGSSQINIENFIEDVRKFTAEKTYV' A
#
# COMPACT_ATOMS: atom_id res chain seq x y z
N MET A 1 -1.99 -1.04 19.43
CA MET A 1 -3.26 -0.63 18.81
C MET A 1 -3.62 -1.73 17.84
N GLU A 2 -4.72 -2.44 18.08
CA GLU A 2 -5.17 -3.58 17.28
C GLU A 2 -6.16 -3.04 16.23
N PHE A 3 -5.84 -3.18 14.95
CA PHE A 3 -6.70 -2.72 13.84
C PHE A 3 -8.02 -3.52 13.82
N GLY A 4 -9.17 -2.85 13.65
CA GLY A 4 -10.49 -3.51 13.54
C GLY A 4 -11.32 -3.59 14.83
N LYS A 5 -10.86 -2.99 15.94
CA LYS A 5 -11.65 -2.80 17.17
C LYS A 5 -11.93 -1.33 17.47
N GLU A 6 -11.94 -0.48 16.46
CA GLU A 6 -12.10 0.97 16.65
C GLU A 6 -13.45 1.32 17.33
N GLU A 7 -14.51 0.55 17.08
CA GLU A 7 -15.83 0.74 17.71
C GLU A 7 -15.84 0.44 19.22
N GLU A 8 -15.02 -0.51 19.69
CA GLU A 8 -14.94 -0.87 21.11
C GLU A 8 -14.06 0.09 21.91
N ILE A 9 -13.05 0.67 21.25
CA ILE A 9 -12.02 1.50 21.89
C ILE A 9 -12.37 3.00 21.83
N GLY A 10 -13.28 3.41 20.95
CA GLY A 10 -13.78 4.79 20.89
C GLY A 10 -12.65 5.82 20.89
N VAL A 11 -11.79 5.79 19.86
CA VAL A 11 -10.69 6.77 19.77
C VAL A 11 -11.27 8.15 19.45
N GLN A 12 -11.36 9.00 20.48
CA GLN A 12 -11.79 10.39 20.33
C GLN A 12 -10.55 11.27 20.12
N VAL A 13 -10.46 11.91 18.96
CA VAL A 13 -9.45 12.93 18.65
C VAL A 13 -10.06 14.33 18.73
N HIS A 14 -9.30 15.30 19.24
CA HIS A 14 -9.78 16.68 19.31
C HIS A 14 -9.73 17.34 17.93
N GLY A 15 -10.69 18.21 17.62
CA GLY A 15 -10.77 18.88 16.32
C GLY A 15 -9.51 19.70 15.99
N ASP A 16 -8.83 20.25 17.00
CA ASP A 16 -7.57 20.99 16.82
C ASP A 16 -6.42 20.08 16.37
N GLU A 17 -6.38 18.82 16.82
CA GLU A 17 -5.37 17.85 16.40
C GLU A 17 -5.56 17.47 14.94
N VAL A 18 -6.83 17.33 14.50
CA VAL A 18 -7.17 17.12 13.10
C VAL A 18 -6.75 18.33 12.25
N ARG A 19 -7.07 19.54 12.69
CA ARG A 19 -6.65 20.78 12.00
C ARG A 19 -5.13 20.83 11.85
N LYS A 20 -4.40 20.59 12.94
CA LYS A 20 -2.93 20.59 12.94
C LYS A 20 -2.36 19.54 11.98
N ALA A 21 -2.89 18.32 11.99
CA ALA A 21 -2.43 17.26 11.10
C ALA A 21 -2.67 17.61 9.61
N VAL A 22 -3.81 18.24 9.30
CA VAL A 22 -4.10 18.72 7.95
C VAL A 22 -3.17 19.87 7.56
N GLU A 23 -2.93 20.82 8.45
CA GLU A 23 -1.98 21.93 8.22
C GLU A 23 -0.56 21.40 7.97
N GLU A 24 -0.05 20.48 8.79
CA GLU A 24 1.26 19.84 8.60
C GLU A 24 1.36 19.04 7.28
N LEU A 25 0.27 18.40 6.86
CA LEU A 25 0.21 17.67 5.59
C LEU A 25 0.24 18.63 4.39
N MET A 26 -0.55 19.70 4.48
CA MET A 26 -0.76 20.67 3.41
C MET A 26 0.33 21.74 3.37
N ASP A 27 1.17 21.86 4.41
CA ASP A 27 2.26 22.82 4.45
C ASP A 27 3.19 22.59 3.24
N GLY A 28 3.11 23.55 2.32
CA GLY A 28 3.75 23.50 1.02
C GLY A 28 5.25 23.73 1.07
N GLY A 29 5.78 24.21 2.21
CA GLY A 29 7.20 24.53 2.41
C GLY A 29 7.82 23.96 3.69
N GLY A 30 7.07 23.22 4.51
CA GLY A 30 7.61 22.52 5.68
C GLY A 30 8.43 21.28 5.30
N GLU A 31 9.63 21.13 5.88
CA GLU A 31 10.58 20.04 5.58
C GLU A 31 9.94 18.65 5.72
N GLU A 32 9.09 18.44 6.74
CA GLU A 32 8.42 17.16 6.95
C GLU A 32 7.39 16.83 5.85
N GLY A 33 6.61 17.82 5.43
CA GLY A 33 5.61 17.67 4.38
C GLY A 33 6.27 17.35 3.04
N GLU A 34 7.36 18.05 2.72
CA GLU A 34 8.16 17.77 1.53
C GLU A 34 8.80 16.38 1.56
N ALA A 35 9.37 15.97 2.69
CA ALA A 35 9.96 14.64 2.84
C ALA A 35 8.93 13.51 2.70
N ARG A 36 7.69 13.69 3.19
CA ARG A 36 6.58 12.76 2.93
C ARG A 36 6.22 12.72 1.46
N ARG A 37 6.07 13.87 0.80
CA ARG A 37 5.73 13.96 -0.64
C ARG A 37 6.80 13.31 -1.53
N ARG A 38 8.10 13.52 -1.25
CA ARG A 38 9.20 12.86 -1.99
C ARG A 38 9.11 11.34 -1.86
N ARG A 39 8.95 10.82 -0.65
CA ARG A 39 8.82 9.37 -0.40
C ARG A 39 7.63 8.76 -1.15
N VAL A 40 6.48 9.43 -1.13
CA VAL A 40 5.29 8.94 -1.86
C VAL A 40 5.52 8.91 -3.37
N ARG A 41 6.20 9.91 -3.95
CA ARG A 41 6.56 9.89 -5.39
C ARG A 41 7.46 8.71 -5.74
N GLU A 42 8.49 8.46 -4.92
CA GLU A 42 9.37 7.29 -5.13
C GLU A 42 8.62 5.97 -5.01
N LEU A 43 7.70 5.85 -4.05
CA LEU A 43 6.86 4.66 -3.90
C LEU A 43 5.90 4.49 -5.08
N ALA A 44 5.31 5.57 -5.58
CA ALA A 44 4.44 5.52 -6.75
C ALA A 44 5.17 5.02 -8.00
N GLU A 45 6.39 5.52 -8.25
CA GLU A 45 7.23 5.04 -9.35
C GLU A 45 7.62 3.56 -9.20
N LYS A 46 7.97 3.13 -7.98
CA LYS A 46 8.28 1.71 -7.71
C LYS A 46 7.05 0.83 -7.91
N ALA A 47 5.88 1.26 -7.44
CA ALA A 47 4.63 0.52 -7.60
C ALA A 47 4.27 0.37 -9.08
N LYS A 48 4.39 1.45 -9.86
CA LYS A 48 4.17 1.42 -11.31
C LYS A 48 5.10 0.43 -12.01
N LYS A 49 6.41 0.50 -11.74
CA LYS A 49 7.40 -0.43 -12.30
C LYS A 49 7.19 -1.88 -11.89
N ALA A 50 6.68 -2.13 -10.68
CA ALA A 50 6.43 -3.48 -10.21
C ALA A 50 5.31 -4.19 -11.00
N VAL A 51 4.34 -3.44 -11.54
CA VAL A 51 3.18 -3.99 -12.26
C VAL A 51 3.28 -3.89 -13.80
N GLU A 52 4.27 -3.16 -14.31
CA GLU A 52 4.58 -3.11 -15.75
C GLU A 52 5.13 -4.45 -16.27
N GLU A 53 5.25 -4.60 -17.59
CA GLU A 53 5.82 -5.77 -18.25
C GLU A 53 7.24 -6.05 -17.75
N GLY A 54 7.50 -7.29 -17.29
CA GLY A 54 8.77 -7.66 -16.66
C GLY A 54 8.98 -7.10 -15.25
N GLY A 55 7.94 -6.47 -14.68
CA GLY A 55 7.90 -5.98 -13.30
C GLY A 55 7.76 -7.13 -12.30
N SER A 56 8.22 -6.89 -11.07
CA SER A 56 8.27 -7.95 -10.04
C SER A 56 6.91 -8.51 -9.64
N SER A 57 5.88 -7.67 -9.52
CA SER A 57 4.52 -8.10 -9.20
C SER A 57 3.86 -8.81 -10.39
N GLN A 58 4.12 -8.34 -11.62
CA GLN A 58 3.65 -9.00 -12.84
C GLN A 58 4.22 -10.42 -12.96
N ILE A 59 5.55 -10.57 -12.86
CA ILE A 59 6.24 -11.88 -12.87
C ILE A 59 5.70 -12.80 -11.76
N ASN A 60 5.48 -12.26 -10.55
CA ASN A 60 5.00 -13.07 -9.44
C ASN A 60 3.59 -13.62 -9.67
N ILE A 61 2.71 -12.85 -10.29
CA ILE A 61 1.36 -13.30 -10.65
C ILE A 61 1.42 -14.34 -11.78
N GLU A 62 2.31 -14.17 -12.77
CA GLU A 62 2.51 -15.16 -13.83
C GLU A 62 2.97 -16.51 -13.28
N ASN A 63 3.97 -16.50 -12.39
CA ASN A 63 4.44 -17.70 -11.70
C ASN A 63 3.31 -18.37 -10.92
N PHE A 64 2.51 -17.59 -10.18
CA PHE A 64 1.36 -18.11 -9.43
C PHE A 64 0.33 -18.78 -10.35
N ILE A 65 0.02 -18.18 -11.50
CA ILE A 65 -0.89 -18.77 -12.48
C ILE A 65 -0.32 -20.09 -13.02
N GLU A 66 0.97 -20.14 -13.30
CA GLU A 66 1.64 -21.38 -13.74
C GLU A 66 1.56 -22.48 -12.68
N ASP A 67 1.81 -22.15 -11.42
CA ASP A 67 1.74 -23.09 -10.30
C ASP A 67 0.33 -23.65 -10.13
N VAL A 68 -0.70 -22.79 -10.20
CA VAL A 68 -2.10 -23.23 -10.15
C VAL A 68 -2.44 -24.14 -11.33
N ARG A 69 -1.98 -23.82 -12.54
CA ARG A 69 -2.19 -24.67 -13.73
C ARG A 69 -1.60 -26.06 -13.52
N LYS A 70 -0.34 -26.16 -13.07
CA LYS A 70 0.33 -27.44 -12.77
C LYS A 70 -0.44 -28.24 -11.72
N PHE A 71 -0.83 -27.59 -10.63
CA PHE A 71 -1.62 -28.22 -9.57
C PHE A 71 -2.97 -28.78 -10.07
N THR A 72 -3.67 -28.05 -10.95
CA THR A 72 -4.93 -28.55 -11.52
C THR A 72 -4.73 -29.71 -12.50
N ALA A 73 -3.66 -29.67 -13.30
CA ALA A 73 -3.33 -30.76 -14.20
C ALA A 73 -3.02 -32.04 -13.42
N GLU A 74 -2.19 -31.95 -12.37
CA GLU A 74 -1.88 -33.09 -11.51
C GLU A 74 -3.15 -33.71 -10.91
N LYS A 75 -4.07 -32.91 -10.38
CA LYS A 75 -5.35 -33.40 -9.82
C LYS A 75 -6.32 -34.00 -10.83
N THR A 76 -6.22 -33.65 -12.11
CA THR A 76 -7.08 -34.21 -13.16
C THR A 76 -6.64 -35.61 -13.57
N TYR A 77 -5.41 -36.01 -13.23
CA TYR A 77 -4.85 -37.34 -13.49
C TYR A 77 -4.81 -38.25 -12.24
N VAL A 78 -5.49 -37.87 -11.14
CA VAL A 78 -5.71 -38.72 -9.96
C VAL A 78 -7.18 -39.05 -9.79
#